data_AF-A0A957VKJ7-F1
#
_entry.id   AF-A0A957VKJ7-F1
#
_cell.length_a   1.000
_cell.length_b   1.000
_cell.length_c   1.000
_cell.angle_alpha   90.00
_cell.angle_beta   90.00
_cell.angle_gamma   90.00
#
_symmetry.space_group_name_H-M   'P 1'
#
loop_
_entity.id
_entity.type
_entity.pdbx_description
1 polymer ?
#
loop_
_entity_poly.entity_id
_entity_poly.type
_entity_poly.pdbx_seq_one_letter_code
_entity_poly.pdbx_strand_id
1 'polypeptide(L)'
;MAESQALSATQRSIIPIAAFTANGDLDQLKRALAAGLDAGLTVNEVKEILVQLYAYAGFPRSLNGINTLMTLLDERQAQGITDEAGADASPLPA
;
A
#
# COMPACT_ATOMS: atom_id res chain seq x y z
N MET A 1 12.16 0.14 -32.17
CA MET A 1 11.00 -0.44 -31.45
C MET A 1 11.15 -0.03 -30.01
N ALA A 2 10.25 0.79 -29.47
CA ALA A 2 10.33 1.21 -28.08
C ALA A 2 10.22 -0.03 -27.20
N GLU A 3 11.21 -0.25 -26.32
CA GLU A 3 11.07 -1.23 -25.25
C GLU A 3 9.80 -0.89 -24.49
N SER A 4 8.86 -1.83 -24.42
CA SER A 4 7.73 -1.72 -23.51
C SER A 4 8.31 -1.60 -22.10
N GLN A 5 8.26 -0.40 -21.51
CA GLN A 5 8.69 -0.16 -20.13
C GLN A 5 7.81 -1.00 -19.19
N ALA A 6 8.25 -2.22 -18.91
CA ALA A 6 7.56 -3.11 -18.00
C ALA A 6 7.69 -2.58 -16.58
N LEU A 7 6.57 -2.56 -15.84
CA LEU A 7 6.56 -2.20 -14.43
C LEU A 7 7.49 -3.12 -13.65
N SER A 8 8.26 -2.55 -12.72
CA SER A 8 9.07 -3.32 -11.77
C SER A 8 8.19 -4.23 -10.91
N ALA A 9 8.79 -5.21 -10.21
CA ALA A 9 8.04 -6.06 -9.28
C ALA A 9 7.30 -5.22 -8.22
N THR A 10 8.00 -4.27 -7.60
CA THR A 10 7.47 -3.33 -6.61
C THR A 10 6.34 -2.47 -7.20
N GLN A 11 6.51 -1.94 -8.41
CA GLN A 11 5.47 -1.14 -9.09
C GLN A 11 4.22 -1.97 -9.41
N ARG A 12 4.36 -3.25 -9.74
CA ARG A 12 3.21 -4.14 -10.00
C ARG A 12 2.42 -4.44 -8.73
N SER A 13 3.05 -4.48 -7.56
CA SER A 13 2.37 -4.70 -6.28
C SER A 13 1.42 -3.57 -5.89
N ILE A 14 1.60 -2.36 -6.44
CA ILE A 14 0.70 -1.21 -6.23
C ILE A 14 -0.70 -1.49 -6.80
N ILE A 15 -0.77 -2.19 -7.94
CA ILE A 15 -2.00 -2.42 -8.70
C ILE A 15 -3.09 -3.13 -7.85
N PRO A 16 -2.83 -4.32 -7.25
CA PRO A 16 -3.84 -5.00 -6.45
C PRO A 16 -4.18 -4.23 -5.17
N ILE A 17 -3.23 -3.55 -4.52
CA ILE A 17 -3.49 -2.72 -3.35
C ILE A 17 -4.50 -1.62 -3.70
N ALA A 18 -4.26 -0.91 -4.80
CA ALA A 18 -5.14 0.16 -5.23
C ALA A 18 -6.53 -0.37 -5.64
N ALA A 19 -6.56 -1.45 -6.43
CA ALA A 19 -7.79 -2.05 -6.92
C ALA A 19 -8.70 -2.56 -5.78
N PHE A 20 -8.14 -3.31 -4.82
CA PHE A 20 -8.92 -3.85 -3.72
C PHE A 20 -9.34 -2.79 -2.70
N THR A 21 -8.53 -1.75 -2.50
CA THR A 21 -8.95 -0.58 -1.69
C THR A 21 -10.12 0.14 -2.34
N ALA A 22 -10.05 0.44 -3.64
CA ALA A 22 -11.12 1.11 -4.37
C ALA A 22 -12.42 0.28 -4.41
N ASN A 23 -12.31 -1.04 -4.62
CA ASN A 23 -13.43 -1.97 -4.59
C ASN A 23 -13.99 -2.18 -3.16
N GLY A 24 -13.14 -2.02 -2.15
CA GLY A 24 -13.47 -2.25 -0.74
C GLY A 24 -13.42 -3.72 -0.32
N ASP A 25 -12.64 -4.54 -1.00
CA ASP A 25 -12.42 -5.95 -0.67
C ASP A 25 -11.26 -6.06 0.32
N LEU A 26 -11.56 -6.03 1.62
CA LEU A 26 -10.55 -5.96 2.67
C LEU A 26 -9.74 -7.26 2.81
N ASP A 27 -10.35 -8.41 2.52
CA ASP A 27 -9.65 -9.70 2.60
C ASP A 27 -8.60 -9.83 1.50
N GLN A 28 -8.95 -9.43 0.26
CA GLN A 28 -7.98 -9.39 -0.83
C GLN A 28 -6.97 -8.25 -0.65
N LEU A 29 -7.40 -7.12 -0.10
CA LEU A 29 -6.50 -6.02 0.23
C LEU A 29 -5.41 -6.45 1.21
N LYS A 30 -5.76 -7.12 2.32
CA LYS A 30 -4.77 -7.59 3.31
C LYS A 30 -3.72 -8.49 2.69
N ARG A 31 -4.13 -9.41 1.80
CA ARG A 31 -3.21 -10.28 1.04
C ARG A 31 -2.32 -9.48 0.09
N ALA A 32 -2.88 -8.49 -0.61
CA ALA A 32 -2.13 -7.62 -1.50
C ALA A 32 -1.12 -6.73 -0.76
N LEU A 33 -1.49 -6.22 0.42
CA LEU A 33 -0.61 -5.43 1.29
C LEU A 33 0.60 -6.26 1.75
N ALA A 34 0.37 -7.48 2.24
CA ALA A 34 1.44 -8.39 2.65
C ALA A 34 2.39 -8.70 1.48
N ALA A 35 1.84 -9.05 0.32
CA ALA A 35 2.64 -9.30 -0.88
C ALA A 35 3.41 -8.06 -1.36
N GLY A 36 2.85 -6.85 -1.15
CA GLY A 36 3.51 -5.59 -1.45
C GLY A 36 4.73 -5.35 -0.57
N LEU A 37 4.58 -5.53 0.75
CA LEU A 37 5.68 -5.43 1.71
C LEU A 37 6.78 -6.46 1.41
N ASP A 38 6.40 -7.71 1.14
CA ASP A 38 7.35 -8.78 0.79
C ASP A 38 8.07 -8.52 -0.56
N ALA A 39 7.45 -7.75 -1.46
CA ALA A 39 8.04 -7.29 -2.72
C ALA A 39 8.89 -6.02 -2.59
N GLY A 40 9.09 -5.51 -1.36
CA GLY A 40 9.95 -4.38 -1.05
C GLY A 40 9.27 -3.01 -1.10
N LEU A 41 7.93 -2.93 -1.08
CA LEU A 41 7.28 -1.67 -0.73
C LEU A 41 7.50 -1.38 0.75
N THR A 42 7.78 -0.13 1.07
CA THR A 42 7.88 0.33 2.45
C THR A 42 6.52 0.67 3.04
N VAL A 43 6.42 0.71 4.36
CA VAL A 43 5.17 1.05 5.07
C VAL A 43 4.64 2.41 4.64
N ASN A 44 5.51 3.41 4.50
CA ASN A 44 5.11 4.76 4.10
C ASN A 44 4.69 4.82 2.63
N GLU A 45 5.32 4.08 1.71
CA GLU A 45 4.83 4.01 0.32
C GLU A 45 3.44 3.39 0.24
N VAL A 46 3.19 2.30 0.99
CA VAL A 46 1.85 1.68 1.03
C VAL A 46 0.82 2.62 1.64
N LYS A 47 1.19 3.31 2.73
CA LYS A 47 0.34 4.33 3.36
C LYS A 47 -0.03 5.44 2.37
N GLU A 48 0.92 5.93 1.57
CA GLU A 48 0.67 6.97 0.56
C GLU A 48 -0.25 6.49 -0.57
N ILE A 49 -0.16 5.23 -1.01
CA ILE A 49 -1.13 4.67 -1.97
C ILE A 49 -2.55 4.76 -1.41
N LEU A 50 -2.73 4.41 -0.14
CA LEU A 50 -4.03 4.42 0.53
C LEU A 50 -4.53 5.85 0.77
N VAL A 51 -3.64 6.78 1.15
CA VAL A 51 -3.94 8.21 1.30
C VAL A 51 -4.34 8.82 -0.04
N GLN A 52 -3.61 8.54 -1.12
CA GLN A 52 -3.94 9.04 -2.46
C GLN A 52 -5.35 8.61 -2.88
N LEU A 53 -5.76 7.38 -2.54
CA LEU A 53 -7.09 6.88 -2.85
C LEU A 53 -8.23 7.59 -2.10
N TYR A 54 -7.96 8.40 -1.08
CA TYR A 54 -8.95 9.31 -0.51
C TYR A 54 -9.59 10.18 -1.59
N ALA A 55 -8.76 10.75 -2.48
CA ALA A 55 -9.22 11.64 -3.53
C ALA A 55 -10.05 10.94 -4.63
N TYR A 56 -9.84 9.63 -4.84
CA TYR A 56 -10.43 8.89 -5.97
C TYR A 56 -11.55 7.93 -5.55
N ALA A 57 -11.45 7.33 -4.36
CA ALA A 57 -12.39 6.33 -3.84
C ALA A 57 -13.14 6.80 -2.59
N GLY A 58 -12.84 8.00 -2.09
CA GLY A 58 -13.50 8.63 -0.95
C GLY A 58 -12.98 8.17 0.41
N PHE A 59 -13.38 8.92 1.44
CA PHE A 59 -12.96 8.73 2.82
C PHE A 59 -13.13 7.30 3.37
N PRO A 60 -14.29 6.64 3.21
CA PRO A 60 -14.48 5.33 3.83
C PRO A 60 -13.55 4.25 3.26
N ARG A 61 -13.27 4.30 1.95
CA ARG A 61 -12.41 3.29 1.30
C ARG A 61 -10.95 3.47 1.70
N SER A 62 -10.44 4.69 1.65
CA SER A 62 -9.07 5.02 2.06
C SER A 62 -8.84 4.66 3.54
N LEU A 63 -9.72 5.09 4.45
CA LEU A 63 -9.55 4.86 5.88
C LEU A 63 -9.62 3.36 6.24
N ASN A 64 -10.56 2.61 5.64
CA ASN A 64 -10.62 1.16 5.85
C ASN A 64 -9.35 0.46 5.36
N GLY A 65 -8.77 0.93 4.25
CA GLY A 65 -7.50 0.42 3.77
C GLY A 65 -6.35 0.71 4.73
N ILE A 66 -6.27 1.93 5.28
CA ILE A 66 -5.26 2.32 6.28
C ILE A 66 -5.38 1.45 7.54
N ASN A 67 -6.60 1.25 8.05
CA ASN A 67 -6.83 0.38 9.21
C ASN A 67 -6.42 -1.08 8.94
N THR A 68 -6.69 -1.57 7.72
CA THR A 68 -6.28 -2.91 7.29
C THR A 68 -4.76 -3.05 7.27
N LEU A 69 -4.04 -2.03 6.78
CA LEU A 69 -2.58 -1.98 6.84
C LEU A 69 -2.08 -1.99 8.30
N MET A 70 -2.65 -1.16 9.19
CA MET A 70 -2.24 -1.13 10.60
C MET A 70 -2.41 -2.49 11.28
N THR A 71 -3.57 -3.14 11.10
CA THR A 71 -3.81 -4.49 11.63
C THR A 71 -2.82 -5.51 11.10
N LEU A 72 -2.47 -5.45 9.80
CA LEU A 72 -1.47 -6.33 9.21
C LEU A 72 -0.08 -6.10 9.82
N LEU A 73 0.33 -4.85 10.05
CA LEU A 73 1.62 -4.54 10.66
C LEU A 73 1.71 -5.06 12.09
N ASP A 74 0.64 -4.92 12.88
CA ASP A 74 0.59 -5.49 14.24
C ASP A 74 0.76 -7.02 14.22
N GLU A 75 0.10 -7.70 13.28
CA GLU A 75 0.21 -9.15 13.10
C GLU A 75 1.61 -9.58 12.68
N ARG A 76 2.22 -8.86 11.74
CA ARG A 76 3.60 -9.11 11.27
C ARG A 76 4.61 -8.89 12.38
N GLN A 77 4.44 -7.83 13.17
CA GLN A 77 5.26 -7.56 14.35
C GLN A 77 5.13 -8.68 15.39
N ALA A 78 3.91 -9.18 15.65
CA ALA A 78 3.69 -10.32 16.54
C ALA A 78 4.35 -11.62 16.06
N GLN A 79 4.58 -11.75 14.75
CA GLN A 79 5.34 -12.85 14.13
C GLN A 79 6.85 -12.60 14.09
N GLY A 80 7.33 -11.47 14.63
CA GLY A 80 8.74 -11.09 14.60
C GLY A 80 9.23 -10.55 13.26
N ILE A 81 8.31 -10.21 12.34
CA ILE A 81 8.63 -9.56 11.07
C ILE A 81 8.60 -8.04 11.28
N THR A 82 9.70 -7.38 10.91
CA THR A 82 9.81 -5.91 10.94
C THR A 82 9.81 -5.38 9.53
N ASP A 83 8.77 -4.65 9.15
CA ASP A 83 8.67 -3.99 7.85
C ASP A 83 9.44 -2.66 7.83
N GLU A 84 10.03 -2.34 6.68
CA GLU A 84 10.77 -1.08 6.49
C GLU A 84 9.82 0.12 6.47
N ALA A 85 10.06 1.11 7.32
CA ALA A 85 9.21 2.29 7.42
C ALA A 85 9.18 3.11 6.11
N GLY A 86 10.31 3.27 5.44
CA GLY A 86 10.47 4.10 4.24
C GLY A 86 10.62 5.59 4.54
N ALA A 87 10.63 6.39 3.48
CA ALA A 87 10.78 7.84 3.58
C ALA A 87 9.51 8.50 4.17
N ASP A 88 9.69 9.56 4.96
CA ASP A 88 8.58 10.41 5.39
C ASP A 88 8.07 11.29 4.24
N ALA A 89 6.86 11.81 4.41
CA ALA A 89 6.29 12.76 3.47
C ALA A 89 7.19 14.00 3.31
N SER A 90 7.34 14.46 2.07
CA SER A 90 8.09 15.70 1.80
C SER A 90 7.37 16.91 2.43
N PRO A 91 8.12 17.94 2.86
CA PRO A 91 7.53 19.18 3.35
C PRO A 91 6.58 19.81 2.34
N LEU A 92 5.57 20.53 2.83
CA LEU A 92 4.70 21.31 1.96
C LEU A 92 5.51 22.39 1.22
N PRO A 93 5.22 22.63 -0.07
CA PRO A 93 5.79 23.77 -0.79
C PRO A 93 5.49 25.09 -0.05
N ALA A 94 6.45 26.00 -0.07
CA ALA A 94 6.31 27.35 0.50
C ALA A 94 5.38 28.24 -0.32
#